data_AF-A0A3R7UUR3-F1
#
_entry.id   AF-A0A3R7UUR3-F1
#
_cell.length_a   1.000
_cell.length_b   1.000
_cell.length_c   1.000
_cell.angle_alpha   90.00
_cell.angle_beta   90.00
_cell.angle_gamma   90.00
#
_symmetry.space_group_name_H-M   'P 1'
#
loop_
_entity.id
_entity.type
_entity.pdbx_description
1 polymer ?
#
loop_
_entity_poly.entity_id
_entity_poly.type
_entity_poly.pdbx_seq_one_letter_code
_entity_poly.pdbx_strand_id
1 'polypeptide(L)'
;MSESVNPMMQPRITKISVNIGVGEGGERLLNAEKVLELVTGVRPQRTLGRIQNRDLKVRQGAPIGCKVTMRDQERIMSFLKEAFWVRENTIPSWNFDRSGNLSFGI
;
A
#
# COMPACT_ATOMS: atom_id res chain seq x y z
N MET A 1 -25.50 19.68 -25.25
CA MET A 1 -24.63 20.63 -24.54
C MET A 1 -23.27 19.97 -24.42
N SER A 2 -22.29 20.47 -25.17
CA SER A 2 -20.93 19.94 -25.17
C SER A 2 -20.32 20.23 -23.80
N GLU A 3 -20.25 19.22 -22.92
CA GLU A 3 -19.56 19.33 -21.65
C GLU A 3 -18.07 19.55 -21.93
N SER A 4 -17.62 20.80 -21.86
CA SER A 4 -16.21 21.10 -21.70
C SER A 4 -15.79 20.59 -20.33
N VAL A 5 -15.35 19.34 -20.26
CA VAL A 5 -14.86 18.73 -19.01
C VAL A 5 -13.69 19.59 -18.53
N ASN A 6 -13.83 20.20 -17.36
CA ASN A 6 -12.77 21.02 -16.76
C ASN A 6 -11.55 20.11 -16.52
N PRO A 7 -10.37 20.40 -17.09
CA PRO A 7 -9.17 19.57 -16.89
C PRO A 7 -8.81 19.38 -15.42
N MET A 8 -9.15 20.34 -14.56
CA MET A 8 -8.92 20.27 -13.11
C MET A 8 -9.81 19.25 -12.39
N MET A 9 -10.92 18.82 -13.00
CA MET A 9 -11.82 17.81 -12.45
C MET A 9 -11.43 16.38 -12.83
N GLN A 10 -10.40 16.20 -13.67
CA GLN A 10 -9.97 14.87 -14.08
C GLN A 10 -9.40 14.10 -12.88
N PRO A 11 -9.91 12.90 -12.58
CA PRO A 11 -9.42 12.11 -11.46
C PRO A 11 -7.97 11.68 -11.70
N ARG A 12 -7.16 11.78 -10.65
CA ARG A 12 -5.75 11.39 -10.67
C ARG A 12 -5.40 10.58 -9.44
N ILE A 13 -4.47 9.64 -9.61
CA ILE A 13 -3.95 8.84 -8.50
C ILE A 13 -2.99 9.72 -7.70
N THR A 14 -3.34 10.00 -6.45
CA THR A 14 -2.57 10.91 -5.59
C THR A 14 -1.38 10.22 -4.93
N LYS A 15 -1.56 8.97 -4.50
CA LYS A 15 -0.52 8.15 -3.87
C LYS A 15 -0.93 6.69 -3.89
N ILE A 16 0.05 5.81 -3.79
CA ILE A 16 -0.15 4.40 -3.43
C ILE A 16 0.58 4.14 -2.13
N SER A 17 -0.07 3.40 -1.23
CA SER A 17 0.52 2.90 0.00
C SER A 17 0.47 1.38 -0.02
N VAL A 18 1.64 0.75 0.06
CA VAL A 18 1.76 -0.71 0.19
C VAL A 18 2.29 -1.01 1.57
N ASN A 19 1.68 -1.94 2.27
CA ASN A 19 2.07 -2.33 3.62
C ASN A 19 2.08 -3.85 3.77
N ILE A 20 3.05 -4.35 4.52
CA ILE A 20 3.12 -5.75 4.95
C ILE A 20 3.03 -5.77 6.48
N GLY A 21 1.97 -6.39 6.98
CA GLY A 21 1.79 -6.65 8.41
C GLY A 21 2.42 -7.99 8.78
N VAL A 22 3.61 -7.96 9.35
CA VAL A 22 4.33 -9.19 9.76
C VAL A 22 3.87 -9.67 11.14
N GLY A 23 3.52 -8.76 12.03
CA GLY A 23 3.02 -9.07 13.38
C GLY A 23 4.15 -9.29 14.41
N GLU A 24 5.38 -9.47 13.94
CA GLU A 24 6.56 -9.65 14.79
C GLU A 24 7.79 -8.93 14.22
N GLY A 25 8.72 -8.61 15.11
CA GLY A 25 10.04 -8.10 14.75
C GLY A 25 11.02 -9.22 14.39
N GLY A 26 12.25 -8.84 14.09
CA GLY A 26 13.34 -9.78 13.81
C GLY A 26 13.53 -10.07 12.32
N GLU A 27 13.90 -11.30 11.99
CA GLU A 27 14.32 -11.69 10.65
C GLU A 27 13.19 -11.61 9.61
N ARG A 28 11.97 -12.00 9.98
CA ARG A 28 10.82 -11.93 9.07
C ARG A 28 10.51 -10.49 8.66
N LEU A 29 10.67 -9.53 9.57
CA LEU A 29 10.50 -8.12 9.25
C LEU A 29 11.58 -7.64 8.27
N LEU A 30 12.84 -8.03 8.48
CA LEU A 30 13.94 -7.71 7.57
C LEU A 30 13.71 -8.30 6.17
N ASN A 31 13.18 -9.53 6.09
CA ASN A 31 12.85 -10.16 4.81
C ASN A 31 11.68 -9.44 4.12
N ALA A 32 10.64 -9.04 4.86
CA ALA A 32 9.55 -8.24 4.32
C ALA A 32 10.01 -6.87 3.81
N GLU A 33 10.97 -6.23 4.48
CA GLU A 33 11.60 -5.00 4.01
C GLU A 33 12.32 -5.20 2.68
N LYS A 34 13.15 -6.25 2.57
CA LYS A 34 13.86 -6.58 1.33
C LYS A 34 12.89 -6.86 0.18
N VAL A 35 11.80 -7.56 0.43
CA VAL A 35 10.76 -7.84 -0.58
C VAL A 35 10.10 -6.54 -1.05
N LEU A 36 9.70 -5.66 -0.14
CA LEU A 36 9.13 -4.37 -0.52
C LEU A 36 10.11 -3.52 -1.32
N GLU A 37 11.37 -3.50 -0.92
CA GLU A 37 12.42 -2.77 -1.63
C GLU A 37 12.64 -3.33 -3.04
N LEU A 38 12.64 -4.65 -3.20
CA LEU A 38 12.78 -5.31 -4.50
C LEU A 38 11.59 -5.05 -5.43
N VAL A 39 10.36 -5.10 -4.90
CA VAL A 39 9.14 -4.90 -5.70
C VAL A 39 8.93 -3.42 -6.06
N THR A 40 9.15 -2.51 -5.11
CA THR A 40 8.81 -1.08 -5.31
C THR A 40 10.01 -0.21 -5.69
N GLY A 41 11.24 -0.69 -5.48
CA GLY A 41 12.47 0.08 -5.69
C GLY A 41 12.59 1.29 -4.76
N VAL A 42 11.83 1.33 -3.66
CA VAL A 42 11.80 2.41 -2.69
C VAL A 42 12.06 1.84 -1.30
N ARG A 43 12.89 2.54 -0.51
CA ARG A 43 13.22 2.12 0.85
C ARG A 43 11.97 2.10 1.74
N PRO A 44 11.58 0.95 2.30
CA PRO A 44 10.40 0.87 3.16
C PRO A 44 10.65 1.50 4.53
N GLN A 45 9.58 1.97 5.17
CA GLN A 45 9.58 2.47 6.53
C GLN A 45 8.94 1.47 7.49
N ARG A 46 9.59 1.25 8.64
CA ARG A 46 9.05 0.43 9.73
C ARG A 46 7.82 1.08 10.35
N THR A 47 6.83 0.26 10.62
CA THR A 47 5.64 0.64 11.39
C THR A 47 5.81 0.13 12.82
N LEU A 48 5.63 1.04 13.78
CA LEU A 48 5.77 0.77 15.20
C LEU A 48 4.42 0.47 15.86
N GLY A 49 4.43 -0.36 16.88
CA GLY A 49 3.28 -0.63 17.74
C GLY A 49 2.86 0.57 18.53
N ARG A 50 1.62 1.02 18.32
CA ARG A 50 1.05 2.13 19.08
C ARG A 50 0.54 1.71 20.46
N ILE A 51 0.03 0.49 20.59
CA ILE A 51 -0.62 -0.03 21.79
C ILE A 51 0.02 -1.37 22.18
N GLN A 52 0.13 -1.65 23.47
CA GLN A 52 0.52 -2.96 23.97
C GLN A 52 -0.67 -3.92 23.91
N ASN A 53 -0.54 -5.02 23.18
CA ASN A 53 -1.56 -6.05 23.09
C ASN A 53 -0.89 -7.43 23.25
N ARG A 54 -1.28 -8.17 24.29
CA ARG A 54 -0.72 -9.49 24.60
C ARG A 54 -1.15 -10.56 23.60
N ASP A 55 -2.37 -10.50 23.09
CA ASP A 55 -2.91 -11.49 22.16
C ASP A 55 -2.15 -11.47 20.82
N LEU A 56 -1.84 -10.25 20.36
CA LEU A 56 -1.03 -10.03 19.16
C LEU A 56 0.48 -10.08 19.43
N LYS A 57 0.89 -10.32 20.68
CA LYS A 57 2.30 -10.29 21.13
C LYS A 57 3.02 -8.98 20.80
N VAL A 58 2.26 -7.88 20.69
CA VAL A 58 2.76 -6.56 20.33
C VAL A 58 3.12 -5.76 21.58
N ARG A 59 4.33 -5.21 21.59
CA ARG A 59 4.77 -4.22 22.59
C ARG A 59 4.71 -2.81 22.00
N GLN A 60 4.41 -1.83 22.84
CA GLN A 60 4.44 -0.42 22.44
C GLN A 60 5.87 -0.05 22.00
N GLY A 61 6.00 0.61 20.86
CA GLY A 61 7.28 0.99 20.26
C GLY A 61 8.04 -0.14 19.56
N ALA A 62 7.56 -1.38 19.60
CA ALA A 62 8.18 -2.47 18.86
C ALA A 62 7.86 -2.36 17.35
N PRO A 63 8.80 -2.72 16.45
CA PRO A 63 8.53 -2.77 15.03
C PRO A 63 7.67 -4.00 14.69
N ILE A 64 6.60 -3.81 13.92
CA ILE A 64 5.58 -4.85 13.63
C ILE A 64 5.45 -5.14 12.13
N GLY A 65 5.77 -4.16 11.30
CA GLY A 65 5.59 -4.28 9.87
C GLY A 65 6.34 -3.20 9.12
N CYS A 66 6.20 -3.20 7.82
CA CYS A 66 6.83 -2.26 6.91
C CYS A 66 5.79 -1.69 5.96
N LYS A 67 5.99 -0.43 5.56
CA LYS A 67 5.15 0.23 4.58
C LYS A 67 6.00 1.07 3.65
N VAL A 68 5.51 1.28 2.44
CA VAL A 68 6.10 2.19 1.48
C VAL A 68 5.00 3.05 0.88
N THR A 69 5.32 4.31 0.61
CA THR A 69 4.38 5.24 -0.03
C THR A 69 5.04 5.84 -1.24
N MET A 70 4.40 5.67 -2.39
CA MET A 70 4.85 6.22 -3.66
C MET A 70 3.88 7.33 -4.08
N ARG A 71 4.44 8.41 -4.62
CA ARG A 71 3.70 9.54 -5.19
C ARG A 71 4.12 9.88 -6.62
N ASP A 72 5.23 9.31 -7.06
CA ASP A 72 5.72 9.45 -8.41
C ASP A 72 4.80 8.72 -9.39
N GLN A 73 4.34 9.41 -10.44
CA GLN A 73 3.32 8.88 -11.33
C GLN A 73 3.81 7.71 -12.17
N GLU A 74 5.07 7.73 -12.62
CA GLU A 74 5.65 6.66 -13.43
C GLU A 74 5.72 5.36 -12.63
N ARG A 75 6.25 5.43 -11.41
CA ARG A 75 6.32 4.27 -10.48
C ARG A 75 4.95 3.76 -10.06
N ILE A 76 3.98 4.66 -9.88
CA ILE A 76 2.59 4.30 -9.57
C ILE A 76 2.01 3.46 -10.70
N MET A 77 2.19 3.89 -11.96
CA MET A 77 1.61 3.22 -13.12
C MET A 77 2.24 1.85 -13.37
N SER A 78 3.57 1.74 -13.23
CA SER A 78 4.24 0.44 -13.37
C SER A 78 3.79 -0.55 -12.31
N PHE A 79 3.78 -0.13 -11.04
CA PHE A 79 3.38 -0.99 -9.92
C PHE A 79 1.91 -1.42 -10.02
N LEU A 80 0.99 -0.51 -10.38
CA LEU A 80 -0.43 -0.87 -10.53
C LEU A 80 -0.66 -1.89 -11.64
N LYS A 81 0.07 -1.77 -12.75
CA LYS A 81 -0.04 -2.71 -13.86
C LYS A 81 0.33 -4.13 -13.41
N GLU A 82 1.41 -4.28 -12.64
CA GLU A 82 1.82 -5.57 -12.09
C GLU A 82 0.84 -6.06 -11.01
N ALA A 83 0.40 -5.19 -10.12
CA ALA A 83 -0.53 -5.55 -9.03
C ALA A 83 -1.90 -6.00 -9.55
N PHE A 84 -2.44 -5.34 -10.58
CA PHE A 84 -3.70 -5.74 -11.22
C PHE A 84 -3.55 -7.03 -12.03
N TRP A 85 -2.39 -7.25 -12.64
CA TRP A 85 -2.11 -8.51 -13.32
C TRP A 85 -2.17 -9.71 -12.36
N VAL A 86 -1.61 -9.59 -11.16
CA VAL A 86 -1.69 -10.62 -10.10
C VAL A 86 -3.14 -10.92 -9.68
N ARG A 87 -4.04 -9.93 -9.80
CA ARG A 87 -5.45 -10.04 -9.49
C ARG A 87 -6.34 -10.36 -10.70
N GLU A 88 -5.74 -10.77 -11.83
CA GLU A 88 -6.45 -11.05 -13.08
C GLU A 88 -7.34 -9.88 -13.53
N ASN A 89 -6.91 -8.65 -13.26
CA ASN A 89 -7.66 -7.41 -13.47
C ASN A 89 -9.08 -7.41 -12.87
N THR A 90 -9.34 -8.25 -11.86
CA THR A 90 -10.65 -8.43 -11.26
C THR A 90 -10.70 -7.88 -9.84
N ILE A 91 -11.46 -6.80 -9.68
CA ILE A 91 -11.62 -6.08 -8.41
C ILE A 91 -13.11 -5.98 -8.06
N PRO A 92 -13.53 -6.56 -6.94
CA PRO A 92 -14.89 -6.42 -6.45
C PRO A 92 -15.25 -4.97 -6.12
N SER A 93 -16.52 -4.62 -6.26
CA SER A 93 -17.00 -3.26 -5.98
C SER A 93 -16.83 -2.82 -4.52
N TRP A 94 -16.83 -3.75 -3.56
CA TRP A 94 -16.66 -3.43 -2.14
C TRP A 94 -15.25 -2.98 -1.76
N ASN A 95 -14.26 -3.14 -2.65
CA ASN A 95 -12.90 -2.66 -2.44
C ASN A 95 -12.79 -1.13 -2.61
N PHE A 96 -13.84 -0.48 -3.13
CA PHE A 96 -13.92 0.96 -3.26
C PHE A 96 -14.63 1.59 -2.05
N ASP A 97 -14.01 2.62 -1.48
CA ASP A 97 -14.64 3.41 -0.42
C ASP A 97 -15.54 4.53 -0.98
N ARG A 98 -16.25 5.24 -0.09
CA ARG A 98 -17.13 6.35 -0.47
C ARG A 98 -16.40 7.55 -1.06
N SER A 99 -15.09 7.65 -0.85
CA SER A 99 -14.24 8.74 -1.32
C SER A 99 -13.56 8.42 -2.66
N GLY A 100 -13.79 7.23 -3.22
CA GLY A 100 -13.17 6.77 -4.46
C GLY A 100 -11.77 6.19 -4.31
N ASN A 101 -11.33 5.85 -3.09
CA ASN A 101 -10.10 5.12 -2.87
C ASN A 101 -10.33 3.62 -3.07
N LEU A 102 -9.29 2.95 -3.56
CA LEU A 102 -9.25 1.51 -3.79
C LEU A 102 -8.28 0.85 -2.80
N SER A 103 -8.70 -0.23 -2.16
CA SER A 103 -7.84 -1.08 -1.33
C SER A 103 -8.11 -2.54 -1.62
N PHE A 104 -7.06 -3.34 -1.86
CA PHE A 104 -7.17 -4.79 -2.06
C PHE A 104 -5.95 -5.50 -1.46
N GLY A 105 -6.15 -6.77 -1.12
CA GLY A 105 -5.08 -7.67 -0.71
C GLY A 105 -4.50 -8.43 -1.90
N ILE A 106 -3.23 -8.82 -1.77
CA ILE A 106 -2.53 -9.75 -2.65
C ILE A 106 -2.18 -10.99 -1.83
#